data_AF-C0MP74-F1
#
_entry.id   AF-C0MP74-F1
#
_cell.length_a   1.000
_cell.length_b   1.000
_cell.length_c   1.000
_cell.angle_alpha   90.00
_cell.angle_beta   90.00
_cell.angle_gamma   90.00
#
_symmetry.space_group_name_H-M   'P 1'
#
loop_
_entity.id
_entity.type
_entity.pdbx_description
1 polymer ?
#
loop_
_entity_poly.entity_id
_entity_poly.type
_entity_poly.pdbx_seq_one_letter_code
_entity_poly.pdbx_strand_id
1 'polypeptide(L)'
;LHDVPADSLVATPVFDGAENEELAGLLASSRPDRDGDVLVNADGKAQLIDGRSGEPFPFPVSVGYMYMLKLHHLVDEKIHARSTGPYSMITQQPLGGKAQFGGQRFGEME
;
A
#
# COMPACT_ATOMS: atom_id res chain seq x y z
N LEU A 1 -0.08 -33.08 13.33
CA LEU A 1 -0.23 -31.79 12.62
C LEU A 1 -0.02 -32.07 11.13
N HIS A 2 -0.66 -31.31 10.25
CA HIS A 2 -0.36 -31.34 8.83
C HIS A 2 0.76 -30.33 8.54
N ASP A 3 1.77 -30.76 7.79
CA ASP A 3 2.85 -29.88 7.36
C ASP A 3 2.47 -29.22 6.02
N VAL A 4 2.58 -27.89 5.94
CA VAL A 4 2.12 -27.11 4.78
C VAL A 4 3.33 -26.50 4.07
N PRO A 5 3.49 -26.64 2.74
CA PRO A 5 4.59 -26.02 2.00
C PRO A 5 4.63 -24.50 2.16
N ALA A 6 5.83 -23.91 2.05
CA ALA A 6 5.96 -22.46 1.93
C ALA A 6 5.22 -21.94 0.69
N ASP A 7 4.83 -20.66 0.70
CA ASP A 7 4.10 -19.97 -0.37
C ASP A 7 2.78 -20.64 -0.82
N SER A 8 2.21 -21.50 0.02
CA SER A 8 0.90 -22.13 -0.23
C SER A 8 -0.22 -21.09 -0.27
N LEU A 9 -1.05 -21.14 -1.33
CA LEU A 9 -2.24 -20.30 -1.45
C LEU A 9 -3.31 -20.75 -0.43
N VAL A 10 -3.93 -19.77 0.23
CA VAL A 10 -5.03 -19.94 1.18
C VAL A 10 -6.25 -19.13 0.75
N ALA A 11 -7.43 -19.51 1.23
CA ALA A 11 -8.68 -18.80 0.96
C ALA A 11 -9.55 -18.75 2.24
N THR A 12 -10.10 -17.58 2.54
CA THR A 12 -11.05 -17.36 3.63
C THR A 12 -12.42 -16.94 3.04
N PRO A 13 -13.45 -17.79 3.09
CA PRO A 13 -14.81 -17.43 2.70
C PRO A 13 -15.37 -16.23 3.48
N VAL A 14 -16.23 -15.44 2.84
CA VAL A 14 -16.75 -14.16 3.38
C VAL A 14 -17.61 -14.33 4.64
N PHE A 15 -18.23 -15.49 4.82
CA PHE A 15 -19.15 -15.79 5.94
C PHE A 15 -18.74 -17.02 6.77
N ASP A 16 -17.59 -17.62 6.45
CA ASP A 16 -17.09 -18.89 6.99
C ASP A 16 -15.56 -18.91 6.83
N GLY A 17 -14.92 -17.89 7.41
CA GLY A 17 -13.48 -17.63 7.32
C GLY A 17 -12.75 -17.94 8.63
N ALA A 18 -11.42 -17.90 8.60
CA ALA A 18 -10.59 -18.27 9.75
C ALA A 18 -10.90 -17.43 11.00
N GLU A 19 -11.07 -18.10 12.15
CA GLU A 19 -11.37 -17.46 13.42
C GLU A 19 -10.10 -16.90 14.12
N ASN A 20 -10.30 -16.02 15.10
CA ASN A 20 -9.19 -15.40 15.84
C ASN A 20 -8.33 -16.42 16.60
N GLU A 21 -8.93 -17.47 17.15
CA GLU A 21 -8.22 -18.53 17.87
C GLU A 21 -7.36 -19.39 16.93
N GLU A 22 -7.89 -19.70 15.73
CA GLU A 22 -7.14 -20.37 14.67
C GLU A 22 -5.95 -19.53 14.19
N LEU A 23 -6.18 -18.24 13.93
CA LEU A 23 -5.13 -17.32 13.49
C LEU A 23 -4.01 -17.17 14.53
N ALA A 24 -4.36 -17.05 15.81
CA ALA A 24 -3.38 -16.99 16.90
C ALA A 24 -2.60 -18.32 17.03
N GLY A 25 -3.27 -19.46 16.93
CA GLY A 25 -2.64 -20.78 16.93
C GLY A 25 -1.68 -20.99 15.75
N LEU A 26 -2.04 -20.50 14.57
CA LEU A 26 -1.19 -20.54 13.36
C LEU A 26 0.03 -19.63 13.49
N LEU A 27 -0.11 -18.40 14.01
CA LEU A 27 1.01 -17.49 14.26
C LEU A 27 2.01 -18.08 15.27
N ALA A 28 1.51 -18.65 16.37
CA ALA A 28 2.31 -19.34 17.38
C ALA A 28 2.96 -20.65 16.86
N SER A 29 2.47 -21.21 15.75
CA SER A 29 2.99 -22.41 15.09
C SER A 29 3.79 -22.10 13.82
N SER A 30 4.25 -20.85 13.66
CA SER A 30 5.01 -20.41 12.49
C SER A 30 6.34 -21.15 12.34
N ARG A 31 6.74 -21.36 11.09
CA ARG A 31 8.02 -22.01 10.74
C ARG A 31 9.21 -21.06 11.00
N PRO A 32 10.39 -21.62 11.32
CA PRO A 32 11.64 -20.90 11.18
C PRO A 32 11.99 -20.68 9.70
N ASP A 33 12.81 -19.67 9.43
CA ASP A 33 13.48 -19.48 8.14
C ASP A 33 14.63 -20.51 7.95
N ARG A 34 15.28 -20.51 6.78
CA ARG A 34 16.40 -21.36 6.37
C ARG A 34 17.46 -21.56 7.46
N ASP A 35 17.78 -20.49 8.19
CA ASP A 35 18.88 -20.46 9.17
C ASP A 35 18.45 -20.92 10.58
N GLY A 36 17.16 -21.24 10.78
CA GLY A 36 16.60 -21.79 12.02
C GLY A 36 15.84 -20.79 12.90
N ASP A 37 15.86 -19.50 12.55
CA ASP A 37 15.24 -18.44 13.34
C ASP A 37 13.73 -18.26 13.05
N VAL A 38 12.94 -18.07 14.11
CA VAL A 38 11.52 -17.68 14.03
C VAL A 38 11.43 -16.15 14.18
N LEU A 39 11.20 -15.45 13.06
CA LEU A 39 11.31 -13.99 12.97
C LEU A 39 10.11 -13.22 13.56
N VAL A 40 8.96 -13.88 13.74
CA VAL A 40 7.68 -13.28 14.14
C VAL A 40 7.15 -13.98 15.39
N ASN A 41 6.76 -13.21 16.41
CA ASN A 41 6.21 -13.74 17.65
C ASN A 41 4.71 -14.10 17.52
N ALA A 42 4.14 -14.73 18.55
CA ALA A 42 2.72 -15.10 18.59
C ALA A 42 1.73 -13.92 18.48
N ASP A 43 2.16 -12.67 18.72
CA ASP A 43 1.35 -11.46 18.51
C ASP A 43 1.37 -10.97 17.04
N GLY A 44 2.04 -11.68 16.14
CA GLY A 44 2.26 -11.24 14.76
C GLY A 44 3.28 -10.10 14.62
N LYS A 45 4.26 -9.99 15.54
CA LYS A 45 5.24 -8.89 15.57
C LYS A 45 6.69 -9.39 15.47
N ALA A 46 7.53 -8.59 14.84
CA ALA A 46 8.97 -8.83 14.71
C ALA A 46 9.79 -7.68 15.32
N GLN A 47 11.02 -7.98 15.71
CA GLN A 47 12.01 -6.95 16.03
C GLN A 47 12.57 -6.37 14.73
N LEU A 48 12.24 -5.11 14.43
CA LEU A 48 12.77 -4.40 13.27
C LEU A 48 14.07 -3.64 13.62
N ILE A 49 14.83 -3.30 12.58
CA ILE A 49 16.03 -2.47 12.61
C ILE A 49 15.80 -1.27 11.69
N ASP A 50 16.19 -0.07 12.10
CA ASP A 50 16.14 1.12 11.23
C ASP A 50 17.27 1.07 10.20
N GLY A 51 16.91 0.94 8.92
CA GLY A 51 17.85 0.94 7.79
C GLY A 51 18.59 2.26 7.55
N ARG A 52 18.38 3.31 8.36
CA ARG A 52 19.15 4.57 8.31
C ARG A 52 20.23 4.67 9.39
N SER A 53 19.94 4.25 10.61
CA SER A 53 20.88 4.28 11.75
C SER A 53 21.59 2.95 12.02
N GLY A 54 20.95 1.83 11.71
CA GLY A 54 21.38 0.48 12.09
C GLY A 54 20.91 0.02 13.48
N GLU A 55 20.20 0.88 14.22
CA GLU A 55 19.70 0.56 15.57
C GLU A 55 18.37 -0.22 15.54
N PRO A 56 18.11 -1.12 16.51
CA PRO A 56 16.82 -1.78 16.66
C PRO A 56 15.72 -0.80 17.09
N PHE A 57 14.50 -0.98 16.59
CA PHE A 57 13.34 -0.23 17.08
C PHE A 57 13.05 -0.57 18.56
N PRO A 58 12.69 0.40 19.43
CA PRO A 58 12.49 0.15 20.86
C PRO A 58 11.37 -0.84 21.24
N PHE A 59 10.48 -1.16 20.30
CA PHE A 59 9.35 -2.07 20.48
C PHE A 59 9.17 -2.94 19.22
N PRO A 60 8.68 -4.19 19.34
CA PRO A 60 8.40 -5.04 18.19
C PRO A 60 7.20 -4.54 17.41
N VAL A 61 7.27 -4.62 16.08
CA VAL A 61 6.32 -4.05 15.13
C VAL A 61 5.55 -5.17 14.43
N SER A 62 4.25 -4.99 14.21
CA SER A 62 3.45 -5.95 13.45
C SER A 62 3.90 -6.03 11.99
N VAL A 63 4.20 -7.23 11.51
CA VAL A 63 4.69 -7.49 10.15
C VAL A 63 3.96 -8.68 9.52
N GLY A 64 3.89 -8.70 8.20
CA GLY A 64 3.25 -9.78 7.45
C GLY A 64 3.02 -9.39 5.99
N TYR A 65 2.41 -10.31 5.25
CA TYR A 65 2.09 -10.13 3.83
C TYR A 65 0.69 -9.55 3.65
N MET A 66 0.57 -8.47 2.88
CA MET A 66 -0.69 -7.83 2.53
C MET A 66 -0.78 -7.65 1.01
N TYR A 67 -1.92 -8.05 0.42
CA TYR A 67 -2.15 -7.89 -1.00
C TYR A 67 -2.49 -6.42 -1.33
N MET A 68 -1.55 -5.71 -1.98
CA MET A 68 -1.71 -4.30 -2.33
C MET A 68 -2.11 -4.10 -3.79
N LEU A 69 -3.12 -3.28 -4.03
CA LEU A 69 -3.60 -2.90 -5.36
C LEU A 69 -3.07 -1.53 -5.79
N LYS A 70 -2.54 -1.44 -7.01
CA LYS A 70 -2.16 -0.17 -7.65
C LYS A 70 -3.34 0.37 -8.47
N LEU A 71 -3.95 1.46 -8.02
CA LEU A 71 -5.04 2.13 -8.73
C LEU A 71 -4.54 2.91 -9.97
N HIS A 72 -5.44 3.13 -10.94
CA HIS A 72 -5.15 3.86 -12.19
C HIS A 72 -4.83 5.35 -11.99
N HIS A 73 -4.94 5.90 -10.78
CA HIS A 73 -4.78 7.32 -10.49
C HIS A 73 -3.31 7.77 -10.43
N LEU A 74 -2.58 7.57 -11.53
CA LEU A 74 -1.16 7.89 -11.65
C LEU A 74 -0.91 9.41 -11.60
N VAL A 75 0.25 9.81 -11.07
CA VAL A 75 0.68 11.20 -11.07
C VAL A 75 0.90 11.73 -12.48
N ASP A 76 1.41 10.90 -13.40
CA ASP A 76 1.69 11.28 -14.80
C ASP A 76 0.42 11.63 -15.60
N GLU A 77 -0.73 11.06 -15.22
CA GLU A 77 -2.03 11.42 -15.78
C GLU A 77 -2.52 12.76 -15.22
N LYS A 78 -2.27 13.04 -13.94
CA LYS A 78 -2.79 14.21 -13.23
C LYS A 78 -1.89 15.46 -13.30
N ILE A 79 -0.58 15.30 -13.51
CA ILE A 79 0.35 16.43 -13.64
C ILE A 79 0.01 17.25 -14.90
N HIS A 80 -0.19 18.55 -14.71
CA HIS A 80 -0.56 19.46 -15.80
C HIS A 80 -0.07 20.88 -15.49
N ALA A 81 0.50 21.55 -16.49
CA ALA A 81 1.02 22.91 -16.40
C ALA A 81 0.87 23.64 -17.74
N ARG A 82 0.80 24.97 -17.69
CA ARG A 82 0.66 25.87 -18.84
C ARG A 82 1.41 27.17 -18.56
N SER A 83 2.19 27.64 -19.53
CA SER A 83 2.74 29.01 -19.55
C SER A 83 1.90 29.89 -20.49
N THR A 84 1.86 29.54 -21.77
CA THR A 84 0.94 30.06 -22.79
C THR A 84 0.20 28.89 -23.45
N GLY A 85 -0.80 29.18 -24.29
CA GLY A 85 -1.62 28.15 -24.95
C GLY A 85 -2.86 28.73 -25.62
N PRO A 86 -3.80 27.89 -26.08
CA PRO A 86 -5.01 28.35 -26.77
C PRO A 86 -6.01 29.06 -25.84
N TYR A 87 -6.86 29.90 -26.45
CA TYR A 87 -7.90 30.71 -25.81
C TYR A 87 -9.26 30.49 -26.50
N SER A 88 -10.34 30.74 -25.77
CA SER A 88 -11.71 30.75 -26.29
C SER A 88 -11.94 31.95 -27.19
N MET A 89 -12.39 31.75 -28.43
CA MET A 89 -12.72 32.84 -29.36
C MET A 89 -13.82 33.78 -28.85
N ILE A 90 -14.70 33.29 -27.97
CA ILE A 90 -15.86 34.03 -27.45
C ILE A 90 -15.48 34.86 -26.22
N THR A 91 -14.79 34.25 -25.24
CA THR A 91 -14.51 34.90 -23.95
C THR A 91 -13.09 35.42 -23.81
N GLN A 92 -12.19 35.10 -24.75
CA GLN A 92 -10.74 35.37 -24.68
C GLN A 92 -10.08 34.87 -23.38
N GLN A 93 -10.67 33.86 -22.74
CA GLN A 93 -10.13 33.15 -21.59
C GLN A 93 -9.34 31.90 -22.05
N PRO A 94 -8.32 31.45 -21.28
CA PRO A 94 -7.68 30.16 -21.51
C PRO A 94 -8.69 29.01 -21.64
N LEU A 95 -8.42 28.04 -22.53
CA LEU A 95 -9.20 26.79 -22.57
C LEU A 95 -9.02 25.98 -21.27
N GLY A 96 -9.86 24.97 -21.06
CA GLY A 96 -9.86 24.13 -19.86
C GLY A 96 -9.37 22.70 -20.09
N GLY A 97 -8.76 22.09 -19.07
CA GLY A 97 -8.39 20.68 -19.06
C GLY A 97 -7.06 20.34 -19.76
N LYS A 98 -6.42 19.25 -19.31
CA LYS A 98 -5.07 18.83 -19.75
C LYS A 98 -4.96 18.63 -21.27
N ALA A 99 -5.94 17.97 -21.88
CA ALA A 99 -5.93 17.64 -23.31
C ALA A 99 -5.98 18.86 -24.25
N GLN A 100 -6.37 20.04 -23.76
CA GLN A 100 -6.42 21.29 -24.53
C GLN A 100 -5.26 22.25 -24.19
N PHE A 101 -4.24 21.78 -23.45
CA PHE A 101 -3.25 22.64 -22.77
C PHE A 101 -3.94 23.76 -21.97
N GLY A 102 -4.99 23.40 -21.23
CA GLY A 102 -5.86 24.36 -20.55
C GLY A 102 -5.18 25.08 -19.39
N GLY A 103 -5.72 26.24 -19.01
CA GLY A 103 -5.39 26.89 -17.74
C GLY A 103 -6.05 26.16 -16.56
N GLN A 104 -5.62 26.49 -15.34
CA GLN A 104 -6.43 26.24 -14.16
C GLN A 104 -7.49 27.33 -14.05
N ARG A 105 -8.68 26.98 -13.54
CA ARG A 105 -9.70 27.97 -13.19
C ARG A 105 -9.32 28.57 -11.84
N PHE A 106 -9.19 29.90 -11.81
CA PHE A 106 -9.33 30.68 -10.59
C PHE A 106 -10.82 31.03 -10.48
N GLY A 107 -11.47 30.60 -9.40
CA GLY A 107 -12.91 30.74 -9.19
C GLY A 107 -13.31 32.01 -8.45
N GLU A 108 -14.24 31.86 -7.53
CA GLU A 108 -14.88 32.94 -6.74
C GLU A 108 -14.53 32.84 -5.25
N MET A 109 -14.00 31.69 -4.80
CA MET A 109 -13.65 31.41 -3.41
C MET A 109 -12.13 31.36 -3.19
N GLU A 110 -11.36 31.75 -4.21
CA GLU A 110 -9.90 31.66 -4.32
C GLU A 110 -9.22 33.04 -4.27
#